data_AF-A0A202DKT2-F1
#
_entry.id   AF-A0A202DKT2-F1
#
_cell.length_a   1.000
_cell.length_b   1.000
_cell.length_c   1.000
_cell.angle_alpha   90.00
_cell.angle_beta   90.00
_cell.angle_gamma   90.00
#
_symmetry.space_group_name_H-M   'P 1'
#
loop_
_entity.id
_entity.type
_entity.pdbx_description
1 polymer ?
#
loop_
_entity_poly.entity_id
_entity_poly.type
_entity_poly.pdbx_seq_one_letter_code
_entity_poly.pdbx_strand_id
1 'polypeptide(L)'
;MTLTDKLVALYSIMRLFTNWHEAVLAVFGLLKTPTFTAKCRNGLVVSGNNRGGKSDFVTIHEIFFCKSYSRLPYITETTKTIIDAGANVGCFSLFCKTVSPNTKVYSIEPGHE
;
A
#
# COMPACT_ATOMS: atom_id res chain seq x y z
N MET A 1 -12.88 12.82 -3.95
CA MET A 1 -12.28 13.31 -2.69
C MET A 1 -12.74 14.72 -2.42
N THR A 2 -13.36 14.93 -1.26
CA THR A 2 -13.64 16.26 -0.70
C THR A 2 -12.33 16.92 -0.24
N LEU A 3 -12.38 18.23 0.08
CA LEU A 3 -11.20 18.92 0.64
C LEU A 3 -10.73 18.29 1.96
N THR A 4 -11.69 17.87 2.80
CA THR A 4 -11.43 17.19 4.07
C THR A 4 -10.68 15.88 3.86
N ASP A 5 -11.09 15.07 2.88
CA ASP A 5 -10.41 13.80 2.56
C ASP A 5 -8.95 14.04 2.15
N LYS A 6 -8.69 15.10 1.37
CA LYS A 6 -7.33 15.45 0.94
C LYS A 6 -6.44 15.85 2.11
N LEU A 7 -6.97 16.58 3.08
CA LEU A 7 -6.23 16.98 4.29
C LEU A 7 -5.93 15.79 5.19
N VAL A 8 -6.88 14.87 5.36
CA VAL A 8 -6.68 13.63 6.13
C VAL A 8 -5.64 12.74 5.44
N ALA A 9 -5.71 12.61 4.12
CA ALA A 9 -4.71 11.86 3.34
C ALA A 9 -3.31 12.47 3.52
N LEU A 10 -3.17 13.80 3.36
CA LEU A 10 -1.90 14.50 3.56
C LEU A 10 -1.31 14.26 4.96
N TYR A 11 -2.10 14.49 6.01
CA TYR A 11 -1.67 14.28 7.39
C TYR A 11 -1.19 12.83 7.62
N SER A 12 -1.95 11.86 7.10
CA SER A 12 -1.60 10.46 7.24
C SER A 12 -0.29 10.11 6.50
N ILE A 13 -0.09 10.67 5.30
CA ILE A 13 1.10 10.41 4.47
C ILE A 13 2.34 10.92 5.19
N MET A 14 2.27 12.12 5.78
CA MET A 14 3.35 12.71 6.57
C MET A 14 3.73 11.86 7.79
N ARG A 15 2.73 11.21 8.41
CA ARG A 15 2.94 10.33 9.56
C ARG A 15 3.53 8.97 9.20
N LEU A 16 3.22 8.44 8.02
CA LEU A 16 3.60 7.08 7.64
C LEU A 16 4.95 6.99 6.95
N PHE A 17 5.27 7.97 6.09
CA PHE A 17 6.47 7.91 5.25
C PHE A 17 7.56 8.86 5.73
N THR A 18 8.81 8.40 5.62
CA THR A 18 9.99 9.24 5.82
C THR A 18 10.19 10.18 4.62
N ASN A 19 9.96 9.68 3.41
CA ASN A 19 9.96 10.46 2.16
C ASN A 19 8.55 10.94 1.76
N TRP A 20 7.82 11.49 2.73
CA TRP A 20 6.41 11.85 2.54
C TRP A 20 6.14 12.82 1.38
N HIS A 21 7.09 13.70 1.03
CA HIS A 21 6.93 14.61 -0.11
C HIS A 21 6.70 13.86 -1.43
N GLU A 22 7.47 12.80 -1.69
CA GLU A 22 7.33 11.97 -2.88
C GLU A 22 6.00 11.21 -2.87
N ALA A 23 5.59 10.72 -1.70
CA ALA A 23 4.31 10.06 -1.50
C ALA A 23 3.12 10.99 -1.75
N VAL A 24 3.19 12.25 -1.30
CA VAL A 24 2.17 13.28 -1.60
C VAL A 24 2.08 13.50 -3.11
N LEU A 25 3.22 13.71 -3.77
CA LEU A 25 3.25 13.88 -5.23
C LEU A 25 2.65 12.67 -5.95
N ALA A 26 2.90 11.45 -5.47
CA ALA A 26 2.34 10.23 -6.05
C ALA A 26 0.81 10.16 -5.89
N VAL A 27 0.27 10.41 -4.68
CA VAL A 27 -1.19 10.37 -4.40
C VAL A 27 -1.97 11.35 -5.24
N PHE A 28 -1.42 12.56 -5.43
CA PHE A 28 -2.09 13.60 -6.21
C PHE A 28 -1.78 13.53 -7.72
N GLY A 29 -1.06 12.51 -8.19
CA GLY A 29 -0.73 12.32 -9.61
C GLY A 29 0.25 13.37 -10.15
N LEU A 30 1.01 14.03 -9.28
CA LEU A 30 1.99 15.07 -9.60
C LEU A 30 3.42 14.54 -9.74
N LEU A 31 3.65 13.28 -9.37
CA LEU A 31 4.95 12.64 -9.51
C LEU A 31 5.26 12.42 -11.01
N LYS A 32 6.41 12.93 -11.46
CA LYS A 32 6.84 12.86 -12.87
C LYS A 32 7.71 11.66 -13.19
N THR A 33 8.22 10.96 -12.18
CA THR A 33 9.07 9.78 -12.37
C THR A 33 8.23 8.56 -12.73
N PRO A 34 8.74 7.62 -13.55
CA PRO A 34 8.01 6.43 -13.97
C PRO A 34 7.83 5.41 -12.84
N THR A 35 8.61 5.55 -11.77
CA THR A 35 8.56 4.70 -10.58
C THR A 35 8.51 5.57 -9.33
N PHE A 36 8.10 4.96 -8.23
CA PHE A 36 8.17 5.57 -6.91
C PHE A 36 8.70 4.55 -5.89
N THR A 37 9.23 5.08 -4.79
CA THR A 37 9.56 4.30 -3.60
C THR A 37 8.88 4.97 -2.41
N ALA A 38 8.16 4.22 -1.59
CA ALA A 38 7.51 4.68 -0.38
C ALA A 38 8.23 4.05 0.82
N LYS A 39 8.92 4.87 1.62
CA LYS A 39 9.70 4.42 2.77
C LYS A 39 8.91 4.67 4.05
N CYS A 40 8.28 3.64 4.58
CA CYS A 40 7.54 3.71 5.83
C CYS A 40 8.48 3.95 7.02
N ARG A 41 8.00 4.66 8.04
CA ARG A 41 8.78 4.94 9.27
C ARG A 41 9.08 3.71 10.12
N ASN A 42 8.36 2.61 9.92
CA ASN A 42 8.62 1.33 10.55
C ASN A 42 9.68 0.48 9.80
N GLY A 43 10.36 1.04 8.80
CA GLY A 43 11.39 0.37 8.02
C GLY A 43 10.88 -0.40 6.79
N LEU A 44 9.56 -0.52 6.60
CA LEU A 44 8.99 -1.11 5.38
C LEU A 44 9.28 -0.20 4.17
N VAL A 45 9.71 -0.79 3.06
CA VAL A 45 9.93 -0.07 1.79
C VAL A 45 9.08 -0.72 0.71
N VAL A 46 8.26 0.08 0.03
CA VAL A 46 7.41 -0.37 -1.08
C VAL A 46 7.81 0.40 -2.33
N SER A 47 8.14 -0.29 -3.41
CA SER A 47 8.42 0.33 -4.70
C SER A 47 7.39 -0.11 -5.72
N GLY A 48 7.02 0.80 -6.61
CA GLY A 48 5.99 0.54 -7.62
C GLY A 48 6.13 1.44 -8.83
N ASN A 49 5.26 1.20 -9.81
CA ASN A 49 5.19 1.98 -11.02
C ASN A 49 4.27 3.19 -10.83
N ASN A 50 4.63 4.28 -11.49
CA ASN A 50 3.82 5.47 -11.62
C ASN A 50 3.52 5.71 -13.09
N ARG A 51 2.39 5.14 -13.56
CA ARG A 51 1.97 5.20 -14.96
C ARG A 51 0.97 6.33 -15.17
N GLY A 52 1.45 7.57 -15.17
CA GLY A 52 0.72 8.76 -15.67
C GLY A 52 -0.73 8.89 -15.17
N GLY A 53 -0.98 8.67 -13.88
CA GLY A 53 -2.32 8.72 -13.28
C GLY A 53 -2.82 7.40 -12.69
N LYS A 54 -2.21 6.27 -13.02
CA LYS A 54 -2.41 4.96 -12.35
C LYS A 54 -1.13 4.58 -11.62
N SER A 55 -0.95 5.17 -10.44
CA SER A 55 0.16 4.83 -9.57
C SER A 55 -0.22 3.66 -8.68
N ASP A 56 0.68 2.68 -8.52
CA ASP A 56 0.49 1.60 -7.53
C ASP A 56 0.37 2.16 -6.10
N PHE A 57 0.71 3.44 -5.92
CA PHE A 57 0.48 4.19 -4.70
C PHE A 57 -1.01 4.29 -4.33
N VAL A 58 -1.92 4.26 -5.29
CA VAL A 58 -3.38 4.25 -5.01
C VAL A 58 -3.75 2.99 -4.22
N THR A 59 -3.18 1.84 -4.59
CA THR A 59 -3.38 0.58 -3.87
C THR A 59 -2.83 0.65 -2.44
N ILE A 60 -1.67 1.30 -2.24
CA ILE A 60 -1.12 1.57 -0.90
C ILE A 60 -2.08 2.45 -0.10
N HIS A 61 -2.61 3.51 -0.71
CA HIS A 61 -3.56 4.41 -0.07
C HIS A 61 -4.83 3.67 0.35
N GLU A 62 -5.46 2.90 -0.54
CA GLU A 62 -6.69 2.17 -0.21
C GLU A 62 -6.49 1.15 0.92
N ILE A 63 -5.40 0.37 0.85
CA ILE A 63 -5.16 -0.70 1.82
C ILE A 63 -4.77 -0.13 3.19
N PHE A 64 -3.80 0.78 3.24
CA PHE A 64 -3.23 1.24 4.51
C PHE A 64 -3.90 2.49 5.08
N PHE A 65 -4.51 3.34 4.25
CA PHE A 65 -5.10 4.62 4.68
C PHE A 65 -6.61 4.56 4.77
N CYS A 66 -7.27 4.16 3.68
CA CYS A 66 -8.72 3.94 3.71
C CYS A 66 -9.08 2.73 4.57
N LYS A 67 -8.09 1.92 4.95
CA LYS A 67 -8.26 0.71 5.76
C LYS A 67 -9.33 -0.21 5.15
N SER A 68 -9.39 -0.28 3.82
CA SER A 68 -10.43 -1.01 3.09
C SER A 68 -10.49 -2.49 3.48
N TYR A 69 -9.40 -3.02 4.04
CA TYR A 69 -9.25 -4.42 4.47
C TYR A 69 -9.21 -4.61 6.00
N SER A 70 -9.42 -3.56 6.79
CA SER A 70 -9.36 -3.62 8.26
C SER A 70 -10.44 -4.46 8.93
N ARG A 71 -11.48 -4.86 8.17
CA ARG A 71 -12.61 -5.64 8.67
C ARG A 71 -12.67 -7.06 8.11
N LEU A 72 -11.58 -7.59 7.56
CA LEU A 72 -11.57 -8.98 7.10
C LEU A 72 -11.64 -9.92 8.32
N PRO A 73 -12.77 -10.59 8.59
CA PRO A 73 -12.94 -11.39 9.80
C PRO A 73 -12.12 -12.69 9.76
N TYR A 74 -11.51 -13.01 8.61
CA TYR A 74 -10.84 -14.28 8.34
C TYR A 74 -9.31 -14.21 8.50
N ILE A 75 -8.73 -13.00 8.60
CA ILE A 75 -7.30 -12.83 8.87
C ILE A 75 -7.16 -12.55 10.36
N THR A 76 -6.66 -13.53 11.09
CA THR A 76 -6.46 -13.46 12.54
C THR A 76 -4.99 -13.63 12.87
N GLU A 77 -4.60 -13.29 14.09
CA GLU A 77 -3.24 -13.54 14.59
C GLU A 77 -2.84 -15.03 14.50
N THR A 78 -3.83 -15.93 14.54
CA THR A 78 -3.62 -17.39 14.46
C THR A 78 -3.56 -17.94 13.04
N THR A 79 -3.83 -17.11 12.02
CA THR A 79 -3.70 -17.52 10.63
C THR A 79 -2.26 -17.99 10.38
N LYS A 80 -2.11 -19.15 9.74
CA LYS A 80 -0.78 -19.76 9.46
C LYS A 80 -0.33 -19.50 8.04
N THR A 81 -1.26 -19.46 7.10
CA THR A 81 -0.96 -19.35 5.67
C THR A 81 -2.00 -18.51 4.97
N ILE A 82 -1.54 -17.61 4.10
CA ILE A 82 -2.37 -16.79 3.22
C ILE A 82 -1.86 -16.98 1.79
N ILE A 83 -2.80 -17.11 0.85
CA ILE A 83 -2.54 -17.10 -0.58
C ILE A 83 -3.16 -15.81 -1.13
N ASP A 84 -2.30 -14.92 -1.63
CA ASP A 84 -2.67 -13.65 -2.26
C ASP A 84 -2.63 -13.84 -3.77
N ALA A 85 -3.79 -14.17 -4.37
CA ALA A 85 -3.92 -14.39 -5.80
C ALA A 85 -4.29 -13.07 -6.50
N GLY A 86 -3.51 -12.68 -7.50
CA GLY A 86 -3.56 -11.34 -8.08
C GLY A 86 -2.84 -10.31 -7.19
N ALA A 87 -1.67 -10.70 -6.67
CA ALA A 87 -0.96 -9.93 -5.66
C ALA A 87 -0.53 -8.53 -6.12
N ASN A 88 -0.50 -8.25 -7.44
CA ASN A 88 0.01 -7.02 -8.04
C ASN A 88 1.40 -6.68 -7.44
N VAL A 89 1.59 -5.51 -6.85
CA VAL A 89 2.81 -5.09 -6.14
C VAL A 89 2.94 -5.64 -4.71
N GLY A 90 2.04 -6.53 -4.28
CA GLY A 90 2.10 -7.21 -2.99
C GLY A 90 1.64 -6.39 -1.78
N CYS A 91 0.90 -5.29 -1.99
CA CYS A 91 0.44 -4.43 -0.88
C CYS A 91 -0.50 -5.15 0.09
N PHE A 92 -1.38 -6.01 -0.42
CA PHE A 92 -2.28 -6.80 0.44
C PHE A 92 -1.51 -7.85 1.25
N SER A 93 -0.58 -8.56 0.60
CA SER A 93 0.37 -9.45 1.28
C SER A 93 1.11 -8.77 2.44
N LEU A 94 1.57 -7.54 2.25
CA LEU A 94 2.20 -6.75 3.31
C LEU A 94 1.23 -6.39 4.44
N PHE A 95 0.00 -5.99 4.10
CA PHE A 95 -1.05 -5.75 5.11
C PHE A 95 -1.34 -7.01 5.93
N CYS A 96 -1.41 -8.18 5.30
CA CYS A 96 -1.62 -9.44 6.02
C CYS A 96 -0.54 -9.69 7.09
N LYS A 97 0.71 -9.32 6.81
CA LYS A 97 1.83 -9.43 7.76
C LYS A 97 1.74 -8.42 8.91
N THR A 98 1.04 -7.30 8.75
CA THR A 98 0.84 -6.36 9.88
C THR A 98 -0.24 -6.86 10.85
N VAL A 99 -1.20 -7.65 10.37
CA VAL A 99 -2.27 -8.26 11.18
C VAL A 99 -1.82 -9.61 11.77
N SER A 100 -1.10 -10.42 11.01
CA SER A 100 -0.57 -11.72 11.46
C SER A 100 0.93 -11.84 11.15
N PRO A 101 1.80 -11.38 12.06
CA PRO A 101 3.25 -11.34 11.85
C PRO A 101 3.90 -12.69 11.60
N ASN A 102 3.29 -13.78 12.07
CA ASN A 102 3.81 -15.14 11.95
C ASN A 102 3.21 -15.91 10.75
N THR A 103 2.25 -15.33 10.02
CA THR A 103 1.68 -15.96 8.82
C THR A 103 2.74 -16.09 7.73
N LYS A 104 2.71 -17.22 7.01
CA LYS A 104 3.37 -17.41 5.72
C LYS A 104 2.46 -16.92 4.59
N VAL A 105 2.94 -15.99 3.77
CA VAL A 105 2.17 -15.41 2.67
C VAL A 105 2.77 -15.88 1.34
N TYR A 106 1.92 -16.45 0.48
CA TYR A 106 2.25 -16.82 -0.90
C TYR A 106 1.56 -15.82 -1.84
N SER A 107 2.35 -14.96 -2.47
CA SER A 107 1.86 -13.94 -3.40
C SER A 107 2.03 -14.43 -4.83
N ILE A 108 0.93 -14.47 -5.57
CA ILE A 108 0.89 -14.96 -6.95
C ILE A 108 0.30 -13.85 -7.80
N GLU A 109 1.09 -13.31 -8.72
CA GLU A 109 0.63 -12.38 -9.76
C GLU A 109 0.85 -13.06 -11.12
N PRO A 110 -0.17 -13.10 -12.01
CA PRO A 110 0.04 -13.55 -13.37
C PRO A 110 1.14 -12.71 -14.03
N GLY A 111 2.10 -13.37 -14.69
CA GLY A 111 3.06 -12.66 -15.51
C GLY A 111 2.34 -11.86 -16.60
N HIS A 112 2.84 -10.67 -16.91
CA HIS A 112 2.49 -10.01 -18.16
C HIS A 112 3.17 -10.81 -19.28
N GLU A 113 2.39 -11.54 -20.08
CA GLU A 113 2.78 -11.94 -21.44
C GLU A 113 2.86 -10.70 -22.36
#